data_AF-A0A3N5JKK9-F1
#
_entry.id   AF-A0A3N5JKK9-F1
#
_cell.length_a   1.000
_cell.length_b   1.000
_cell.length_c   1.000
_cell.angle_alpha   90.00
_cell.angle_beta   90.00
_cell.angle_gamma   90.00
#
_symmetry.space_group_name_H-M   'P 1'
#
loop_
_entity.id
_entity.type
_entity.pdbx_description
1 polymer ?
#
loop_
_entity_poly.entity_id
_entity_poly.type
_entity_poly.pdbx_seq_one_letter_code
_entity_poly.pdbx_strand_id
1 'polypeptide(L)'
;MTTIKKSPRTFKPPRSGAKDSTPSQTPTAHTPAPGRLLTLTETAFRLGGVHRTTVMRWVKEGRLHCVRLSRKAILFESAEIEKFIREHRSTG
;
A
#
# COMPACT_ATOMS: atom_id res chain seq x y z
N MET A 1 24.16 -43.56 -39.00
CA MET A 1 24.54 -43.33 -37.59
C MET A 1 24.72 -41.83 -37.41
N THR A 2 23.76 -41.13 -36.77
CA THR A 2 23.73 -39.66 -36.76
C THR A 2 23.86 -39.15 -35.32
N THR A 3 24.97 -38.49 -35.01
CA THR A 3 25.36 -38.05 -33.66
C THR A 3 24.74 -36.68 -33.34
N ILE A 4 23.91 -36.62 -32.29
CA ILE A 4 23.27 -35.37 -31.84
C ILE A 4 24.20 -34.65 -30.85
N LYS A 5 24.76 -33.51 -31.29
CA LYS A 5 25.54 -32.57 -30.48
C LYS A 5 24.60 -31.85 -29.50
N LYS A 6 24.66 -32.16 -28.20
CA LYS A 6 23.95 -31.43 -27.14
C LYS A 6 24.72 -30.17 -26.76
N SER A 7 24.10 -29.00 -26.94
CA SER A 7 24.62 -27.70 -26.46
C SER A 7 24.53 -27.60 -24.92
N PRO A 8 25.52 -26.99 -24.24
CA PRO A 8 25.51 -26.88 -22.79
C PRO A 8 24.50 -25.82 -22.30
N ARG A 9 23.70 -26.18 -21.29
CA ARG A 9 22.80 -25.25 -20.59
C ARG A 9 23.63 -24.32 -19.70
N THR A 10 23.67 -23.04 -20.02
CA THR A 10 24.29 -21.99 -19.19
C THR A 10 23.52 -21.85 -17.87
N PHE A 11 24.18 -22.22 -16.78
CA PHE A 11 23.70 -22.02 -15.41
C PHE A 11 23.79 -20.51 -15.09
N LYS A 12 22.67 -19.84 -14.83
CA LYS A 12 22.66 -18.48 -14.29
C LYS A 12 22.74 -18.56 -12.76
N PRO A 13 23.71 -17.91 -12.11
CA PRO A 13 23.75 -17.89 -10.65
C PRO A 13 22.57 -17.10 -10.07
N PRO A 14 22.02 -17.49 -8.91
CA PRO A 14 21.06 -16.67 -8.20
C PRO A 14 21.74 -15.39 -7.71
N ARG A 15 21.12 -14.23 -7.99
CA ARG A 15 21.56 -12.92 -7.46
C ARG A 15 21.50 -12.95 -5.95
N SER A 16 22.67 -12.97 -5.31
CA SER A 16 22.87 -12.78 -3.88
C SER A 16 22.15 -11.51 -3.42
N GLY A 17 21.23 -11.67 -2.48
CA GLY A 17 20.58 -10.58 -1.78
C GLY A 17 21.43 -10.13 -0.59
N ALA A 18 21.49 -8.82 -0.37
CA ALA A 18 21.69 -8.20 0.94
C ALA A 18 21.08 -6.79 0.85
N LYS A 19 19.80 -6.69 1.19
CA LYS A 19 19.14 -5.40 1.45
C LYS A 19 19.22 -5.18 2.95
N ASP A 20 20.28 -4.52 3.41
CA ASP A 20 20.26 -3.87 4.71
C ASP A 20 19.79 -2.43 4.51
N SER A 21 18.51 -2.22 4.69
CA SER A 21 17.90 -0.91 4.84
C SER A 21 16.66 -1.14 5.68
N THR A 22 16.89 -1.25 6.98
CA THR A 22 15.86 -1.12 7.99
C THR A 22 15.57 0.38 8.14
N PRO A 23 14.48 0.95 7.59
CA PRO A 23 14.00 2.21 8.11
C PRO A 23 13.40 1.90 9.50
N SER A 24 14.15 2.20 10.55
CA SER A 24 13.59 2.38 11.90
C SER A 24 12.53 3.47 11.84
N GLN A 25 11.30 3.09 11.57
CA GLN A 25 10.15 3.94 11.80
C GLN A 25 9.78 3.79 13.27
N THR A 26 10.34 4.67 14.08
CA THR A 26 9.82 5.00 15.41
C THR A 26 8.37 5.46 15.23
N PRO A 27 7.37 4.81 15.84
CA PRO A 27 6.02 5.34 15.84
C PRO A 27 5.96 6.45 16.88
N THR A 28 6.40 7.66 16.53
CA THR A 28 5.97 8.85 17.27
C THR A 28 4.45 8.92 17.11
N ALA A 29 3.74 8.78 18.22
CA ALA A 29 2.29 8.95 18.31
C ALA A 29 1.94 10.39 17.94
N HIS A 30 1.85 10.68 16.64
CA HIS A 30 1.39 11.95 16.13
C HIS A 30 -0.13 11.97 16.24
N THR A 31 -0.64 12.61 17.29
CA THR A 31 -2.00 13.15 17.34
C THR A 31 -2.29 13.81 15.99
N PRO A 32 -3.30 13.36 15.23
CA PRO A 32 -3.52 13.88 13.89
C PRO A 32 -3.96 15.34 13.99
N ALA A 33 -3.11 16.26 13.53
CA ALA A 33 -3.52 17.63 13.32
C ALA A 33 -4.68 17.67 12.30
N PRO A 34 -5.71 18.50 12.50
CA PRO A 34 -6.77 18.68 11.51
C PRO A 34 -6.14 19.14 10.19
N GLY A 35 -6.49 18.47 9.09
CA GLY A 35 -5.90 18.70 7.76
C GLY A 35 -4.73 17.79 7.39
N ARG A 36 -4.38 16.78 8.21
CA ARG A 36 -3.37 15.79 7.82
C ARG A 36 -3.89 14.91 6.69
N LEU A 37 -3.16 14.92 5.57
CA LEU A 37 -3.39 14.04 4.44
C LEU A 37 -2.63 12.71 4.62
N LEU A 38 -3.33 11.61 4.43
CA LEU A 38 -2.85 10.24 4.54
C LEU A 38 -2.61 9.64 3.16
N THR A 39 -1.55 8.85 3.05
CA THR A 39 -1.29 8.08 1.83
C THR A 39 -2.18 6.83 1.77
N LEU A 40 -2.33 6.25 0.58
CA LEU A 40 -3.07 4.99 0.40
C LEU A 40 -2.63 3.88 1.37
N THR A 41 -1.33 3.76 1.62
CA THR A 41 -0.78 2.76 2.54
C THR A 41 -1.17 3.04 4.00
N GLU A 42 -1.12 4.31 4.40
CA GLU A 42 -1.46 4.71 5.77
C GLU A 42 -2.98 4.58 6.01
N THR A 43 -3.80 4.96 5.03
CA THR A 43 -5.25 4.76 5.05
C THR A 43 -5.62 3.28 5.16
N ALA A 44 -4.96 2.41 4.38
CA ALA A 44 -5.14 0.95 4.47
C ALA A 44 -4.86 0.41 5.87
N PHE A 45 -3.77 0.87 6.50
CA PHE A 45 -3.43 0.49 7.87
C PHE A 45 -4.48 0.98 8.88
N ARG A 46 -4.91 2.26 8.76
CA ARG A 46 -5.91 2.88 9.63
C ARG A 46 -7.29 2.20 9.55
N LEU A 47 -7.67 1.71 8.37
CA LEU A 47 -8.93 0.99 8.14
C LEU A 47 -8.92 -0.44 8.70
N GLY A 48 -7.90 -0.84 9.47
CA GLY A 48 -7.78 -2.18 10.05
C GLY A 48 -6.89 -3.13 9.23
N GLY A 49 -5.95 -2.59 8.44
CA GLY A 49 -5.03 -3.41 7.64
C GLY A 49 -5.62 -3.92 6.33
N VAL A 50 -6.53 -3.15 5.73
CA VAL A 50 -7.19 -3.51 4.46
C VAL A 50 -6.20 -3.44 3.30
N HIS A 51 -6.30 -4.37 2.34
CA HIS A 51 -5.42 -4.35 1.18
C HIS A 51 -5.62 -3.10 0.29
N ARG A 52 -4.53 -2.56 -0.27
CA ARG A 52 -4.55 -1.31 -1.06
C ARG A 52 -5.53 -1.35 -2.24
N THR A 53 -5.67 -2.52 -2.89
CA THR A 53 -6.61 -2.69 -4.01
C THR A 53 -8.06 -2.53 -3.57
N THR A 54 -8.40 -2.95 -2.35
CA THR A 54 -9.74 -2.79 -1.78
C THR A 54 -10.03 -1.32 -1.49
N VAL A 55 -9.07 -0.60 -0.91
CA VAL A 55 -9.19 0.85 -0.70
C VAL A 55 -9.38 1.58 -2.04
N MET A 56 -8.59 1.24 -3.05
CA MET A 56 -8.76 1.77 -4.41
C MET A 56 -10.12 1.44 -5.02
N ARG A 57 -10.68 0.25 -4.71
CA ARG A 57 -12.01 -0.13 -5.16
C ARG A 57 -13.08 0.76 -4.51
N TRP A 58 -13.00 1.00 -3.20
CA TRP A 58 -13.91 1.91 -2.50
C TRP A 58 -13.85 3.35 -3.02
N VAL A 59 -12.66 3.83 -3.39
CA VAL A 59 -12.53 5.14 -4.05
C VAL A 59 -13.23 5.15 -5.41
N LYS A 60 -13.07 4.11 -6.22
CA LYS A 60 -13.76 3.99 -7.52
C LYS A 60 -15.27 3.86 -7.38
N GLU A 61 -15.72 3.19 -6.33
CA GLU A 61 -17.14 3.06 -5.96
C GLU A 61 -17.71 4.36 -5.37
N GLY A 62 -16.88 5.39 -5.09
CA GLY A 62 -17.31 6.64 -4.48
C GLY A 62 -17.61 6.55 -2.98
N ARG A 63 -17.19 5.45 -2.32
CA ARG A 63 -17.43 5.21 -0.89
C ARG A 63 -16.41 5.91 0.02
N LEU A 64 -15.26 6.27 -0.53
CA LEU A 64 -14.18 6.93 0.20
C LEU A 64 -13.75 8.18 -0.58
N HIS A 65 -13.80 9.34 0.06
CA HIS A 65 -13.34 10.58 -0.56
C HIS A 65 -11.82 10.61 -0.64
N CYS A 66 -11.27 11.03 -1.78
CA CYS A 66 -9.84 11.16 -1.98
C CYS A 66 -9.48 12.49 -2.63
N VAL A 67 -8.38 13.08 -2.17
CA VAL A 67 -7.76 14.26 -2.77
C VAL A 67 -6.68 13.79 -3.75
N ARG A 68 -6.86 14.11 -5.04
CA ARG A 68 -5.87 13.78 -6.07
C ARG A 68 -4.92 14.95 -6.26
N LEU A 69 -3.67 14.80 -5.81
CA LEU A 69 -2.62 15.79 -6.08
C LEU A 69 -2.05 15.69 -7.50
N SER A 70 -2.04 14.48 -8.06
CA SER A 70 -1.59 14.24 -9.43
C SER A 70 -2.24 12.98 -10.01
N ARG A 71 -1.93 12.66 -11.27
CA ARG A 71 -2.41 11.42 -11.91
C ARG A 71 -2.01 10.15 -11.13
N LYS A 72 -0.87 10.19 -10.42
CA LYS A 72 -0.29 9.04 -9.69
C LYS A 72 -0.41 9.16 -8.17
N ALA A 73 -0.62 10.35 -7.63
CA ALA A 73 -0.67 10.59 -6.19
C ALA A 73 -2.10 10.86 -5.72
N ILE A 74 -2.60 9.98 -4.87
CA ILE A 74 -3.86 10.12 -4.16
C ILE A 74 -3.60 10.18 -2.66
N LEU A 75 -4.32 11.07 -1.99
CA LEU A 75 -4.26 11.26 -0.57
C LEU A 75 -5.68 11.29 0.01
N PHE A 76 -5.77 11.08 1.31
CA PHE A 76 -7.02 10.97 2.03
C PHE A 76 -6.98 11.88 3.23
N GLU A 77 -8.04 12.64 3.48
CA GLU A 77 -8.09 13.45 4.69
C GLU A 77 -8.30 12.55 5.91
N SER A 78 -7.48 12.73 6.95
CA SER A 78 -7.56 11.88 8.14
C SER A 78 -8.94 11.90 8.79
N ALA A 79 -9.60 13.06 8.82
CA ALA A 79 -10.93 13.24 9.40
C ALA A 79 -12.01 12.43 8.66
N GLU A 80 -11.96 12.37 7.32
CA GLU A 80 -12.86 11.56 6.50
C GLU A 80 -12.69 10.05 6.79
N ILE A 81 -11.45 9.60 6.94
CA ILE A 81 -11.17 8.19 7.27
C ILE A 81 -11.69 7.84 8.67
N GLU A 82 -11.49 8.71 9.66
CA GLU A 82 -12.01 8.50 11.01
C GLU A 82 -13.55 8.47 11.04
N LYS A 83 -14.20 9.37 10.28
CA LYS A 83 -15.65 9.37 10.11
C LYS A 83 -16.14 8.06 9.50
N PHE A 84 -15.50 7.60 8.41
CA PHE A 84 -15.84 6.34 7.75
C PHE A 84 -15.72 5.14 8.70
N ILE A 85 -14.63 5.07 9.49
CA ILE A 85 -14.44 4.01 10.49
C ILE A 85 -15.55 4.06 11.54
N ARG A 86 -15.91 5.26 12.01
CA ARG A 86 -16.97 5.44 13.01
C ARG A 86 -18.33 4.99 12.49
N GLU A 87 -18.69 5.38 11.27
CA GLU A 87 -19.96 5.00 10.62
C GLU A 87 -20.09 3.49 10.44
N HIS A 88 -19.01 2.83 9.99
CA HIS A 88 -19.03 1.39 9.73
C HIS A 88 -18.77 0.51 10.96
N ARG A 89 -18.21 1.05 12.05
CA ARG A 89 -18.08 0.31 13.33
C ARG A 89 -19.39 0.20 14.12
N SER A 90 -20.35 1.09 13.88
CA SER A 90 -21.66 1.06 14.56
C SER A 90 -22.65 0.05 13.96
N THR A 91 -22.25 -0.69 12.92
CA THR A 91 -23.06 -1.74 12.28
C THR A 91 -22.62 -3.15 12.72
N GLY A 92 -22.29 -3.32 13.99
CA GLY A 92 -21.90 -4.59 14.61
C GLY A 92 -22.76 -4.90 15.82
#